data_AF-A0A7I0IT54-F1
#
_entry.id   AF-A0A7I0IT54-F1
#
_cell.length_a   1.000
_cell.length_b   1.000
_cell.length_c   1.000
_cell.angle_alpha   90.00
_cell.angle_beta   90.00
_cell.angle_gamma   90.00
#
_symmetry.space_group_name_H-M   'P 1'
#
loop_
_entity.id
_entity.type
_entity.pdbx_description
1 polymer ?
#
loop_
_entity_poly.entity_id
_entity_poly.type
_entity_poly.pdbx_seq_one_letter_code
_entity_poly.pdbx_strand_id
1 'polypeptide(L)'
;MIPSKRTVFPGITAFPGKLYGKVLKTGKKRNTILTGTYIHESEKEEELEKFDVALEESLHSLRILITSVEASGSEHKEVQEILETQAMICSDPSLATSVRKRISELGENAILAV
;
A
#
# COMPACT_ATOMS: atom_id res chain seq x y z
N MET A 1 6.84 14.35 44.15
CA MET A 1 6.21 14.32 42.82
C MET A 1 7.29 14.58 41.78
N ILE A 2 7.64 13.59 40.95
CA ILE A 2 8.63 13.78 39.90
C ILE A 2 7.94 14.59 38.79
N PRO A 3 8.39 15.81 38.46
CA PRO A 3 7.82 16.55 37.35
C PRO A 3 8.10 15.75 36.08
N SER A 4 7.03 15.20 35.50
CA SER A 4 7.08 14.59 34.17
C SER A 4 7.57 15.68 33.20
N LYS A 5 8.84 15.62 32.82
CA LYS A 5 9.40 16.54 31.83
C LYS A 5 8.61 16.36 30.55
N ARG A 6 7.91 17.41 30.12
CA ARG A 6 7.22 17.44 28.83
C ARG A 6 8.29 17.38 27.74
N THR A 7 8.42 16.25 27.07
CA THR A 7 9.31 16.10 25.92
C THR A 7 8.73 16.90 24.75
N VAL A 8 9.50 17.82 24.20
CA VAL A 8 9.14 18.63 23.03
C VAL A 8 9.95 18.15 21.84
N PHE A 9 9.28 17.88 20.73
CA PHE A 9 9.91 17.47 19.47
C PHE A 9 9.70 18.59 18.43
N PRO A 10 10.75 19.36 18.08
CA PRO A 10 10.64 20.36 17.01
C PRO A 10 10.55 19.67 15.65
N GLY A 11 9.72 20.21 14.75
CA GLY A 11 9.51 19.69 13.40
C GLY A 11 8.92 20.75 12.47
N ILE A 12 8.63 20.38 11.23
CA ILE A 12 8.02 21.26 10.23
C ILE A 12 6.49 21.24 10.42
N THR A 13 5.90 22.40 10.68
CA THR A 13 4.45 22.52 10.88
C THR A 13 3.71 22.50 9.55
N ALA A 14 2.91 21.47 9.30
CA ALA A 14 2.08 21.37 8.09
C ALA A 14 0.71 22.07 8.23
N PHE A 15 0.17 22.15 9.45
CA PHE A 15 -1.12 22.79 9.74
C PHE A 15 -1.08 23.53 11.07
N PRO A 16 -1.58 24.78 11.16
CA PRO A 16 -1.60 25.53 12.41
C PRO A 16 -2.69 25.00 13.35
N GLY A 17 -2.34 24.63 14.58
CA GLY A 17 -3.33 24.20 15.56
C GLY A 17 -2.72 23.67 16.86
N LYS A 18 -3.57 23.48 17.87
CA LYS A 18 -3.23 22.78 19.12
C LYS A 18 -4.23 21.63 19.31
N LEU A 19 -3.72 20.41 19.42
CA LEU A 19 -4.53 19.21 19.59
C LEU A 19 -4.09 18.47 20.86
N TYR A 20 -5.05 17.99 21.63
CA TYR A 20 -4.84 17.20 22.84
C TYR A 20 -5.59 15.87 22.70
N GLY A 21 -4.89 14.74 22.79
CA GLY A 21 -5.50 13.43 22.58
C GLY A 21 -4.53 12.28 22.82
N LYS A 22 -5.06 11.05 22.77
CA LYS A 22 -4.22 9.84 22.80
C LYS A 22 -3.47 9.71 21.47
N VAL A 23 -2.23 9.24 21.54
CA VAL A 23 -1.40 9.02 20.35
C VAL A 23 -1.72 7.65 19.77
N LEU A 24 -2.14 7.60 18.51
CA LEU A 24 -2.16 6.37 17.72
C LEU A 24 -0.83 6.26 16.98
N LYS A 25 -0.02 5.27 17.34
CA LYS A 25 1.22 4.98 16.60
C LYS A 25 0.87 4.23 15.31
N THR A 26 0.81 4.94 14.19
CA THR A 26 0.70 4.35 12.87
C THR A 26 2.11 4.07 12.31
N GLY A 27 2.32 2.85 11.83
CA GLY A 27 3.60 2.41 11.28
C GLY A 27 3.52 0.91 11.04
N LYS A 28 3.54 0.49 9.78
CA LYS A 28 3.54 -0.92 9.43
C LYS A 28 4.80 -1.56 10.02
N LYS A 29 4.69 -2.77 10.59
CA LYS A 29 5.85 -3.65 10.76
C LYS A 29 6.53 -3.71 9.39
N ARG A 30 7.86 -3.55 9.33
CA ARG A 30 8.58 -3.75 8.06
C ARG A 30 8.16 -5.12 7.53
N ASN A 31 7.61 -5.16 6.31
CA ASN A 31 7.41 -6.41 5.59
C ASN A 31 8.80 -7.04 5.49
N THR A 32 9.05 -8.02 6.34
CA THR A 32 10.32 -8.73 6.31
C THR A 32 10.20 -9.60 5.08
N ILE A 33 11.08 -9.40 4.09
CA ILE A 33 11.23 -10.31 2.96
C ILE A 33 11.75 -11.62 3.58
N LEU A 34 10.85 -12.43 4.11
CA LEU A 34 11.15 -13.65 4.81
C LEU A 34 11.52 -14.67 3.75
N THR A 35 12.83 -14.89 3.61
CA THR A 35 13.51 -16.13 3.17
C THR A 35 12.75 -17.00 2.15
N GLY A 36 13.25 -17.01 0.92
CA GLY A 36 12.73 -17.78 -0.21
C GLY A 36 12.45 -16.88 -1.40
N THR A 37 13.46 -16.15 -1.90
CA THR A 37 13.31 -15.21 -3.03
C THR A 37 12.95 -15.92 -4.32
N TYR A 38 13.39 -17.17 -4.45
CA TYR A 38 13.15 -18.00 -5.62
C TYR A 38 12.32 -19.23 -5.24
N ILE A 39 11.38 -19.57 -6.12
CA ILE A 39 10.39 -20.63 -5.95
C ILE A 39 10.67 -21.77 -6.92
N HIS A 40 10.20 -22.98 -6.59
CA HIS A 40 10.32 -24.14 -7.47
C HIS A 40 9.29 -24.08 -8.60
N GLU A 41 9.53 -24.77 -9.72
CA GLU A 41 8.59 -24.84 -10.88
C GLU A 41 7.17 -25.25 -10.47
N SER A 42 7.05 -26.14 -9.47
CA SER A 42 5.75 -26.60 -8.95
C SER A 42 4.96 -25.54 -8.17
N GLU A 43 5.62 -24.48 -7.70
CA GLU A 43 5.02 -23.42 -6.88
C GLU A 43 4.65 -22.19 -7.72
N LYS A 44 5.05 -22.14 -9.01
CA LYS A 44 4.81 -20.99 -9.89
C LYS A 44 3.34 -20.68 -10.09
N GLU A 45 2.51 -21.70 -10.31
CA GLU A 45 1.07 -21.50 -10.49
C GLU A 45 0.41 -20.93 -9.23
N GLU A 46 0.82 -21.41 -8.05
CA GLU A 46 0.32 -20.92 -6.76
C GLU A 46 0.72 -19.45 -6.52
N GLU A 47 1.96 -19.08 -6.85
CA GLU A 47 2.42 -17.69 -6.69
C GLU A 47 1.78 -16.72 -7.69
N LEU A 48 1.47 -17.18 -8.91
CA LEU A 48 0.70 -16.41 -9.88
C LEU A 48 -0.73 -16.16 -9.37
N GLU A 49 -1.38 -17.19 -8.81
CA GLU A 49 -2.71 -17.05 -8.23
C GLU A 49 -2.71 -16.08 -7.03
N LYS A 50 -1.71 -16.18 -6.13
CA LYS A 50 -1.54 -15.22 -5.02
C LYS A 50 -1.39 -13.79 -5.52
N PHE A 51 -0.64 -13.57 -6.59
CA PHE A 51 -0.48 -12.25 -7.19
C PHE A 51 -1.82 -11.74 -7.75
N ASP A 52 -2.54 -12.55 -8.52
CA ASP A 52 -3.82 -12.14 -9.13
C ASP A 52 -4.88 -11.83 -8.07
N VAL A 53 -4.98 -12.64 -7.00
CA VAL A 53 -5.90 -12.37 -5.88
C VAL A 53 -5.52 -11.06 -5.17
N ALA A 54 -4.24 -10.86 -4.87
CA ALA A 54 -3.78 -9.64 -4.20
C ALA A 54 -3.99 -8.38 -5.06
N LEU A 55 -3.86 -8.50 -6.37
CA LEU A 55 -4.11 -7.43 -7.32
C LEU A 55 -5.59 -7.03 -7.32
N GLU A 56 -6.50 -8.01 -7.41
CA GLU A 56 -7.94 -7.76 -7.38
C GLU A 56 -8.39 -7.19 -6.03
N GLU A 57 -7.90 -7.70 -4.90
CA GLU A 57 -8.19 -7.16 -3.57
C GLU A 57 -7.71 -5.71 -3.42
N SER A 58 -6.53 -5.39 -3.97
CA SER A 58 -5.98 -4.03 -3.94
C SER A 58 -6.81 -3.07 -4.80
N LEU A 59 -7.20 -3.48 -6.00
CA LEU A 59 -8.07 -2.70 -6.88
C LEU A 59 -9.46 -2.49 -6.28
N HIS A 60 -10.03 -3.52 -5.67
CA HIS A 60 -11.31 -3.42 -4.96
C HIS A 60 -11.23 -2.43 -3.79
N SER A 61 -10.18 -2.50 -2.98
CA SER A 61 -9.93 -1.58 -1.88
C SER A 61 -9.77 -0.13 -2.36
N LEU A 62 -9.05 0.09 -3.47
CA LEU A 62 -8.91 1.41 -4.08
C LEU A 62 -10.24 1.96 -4.57
N ARG A 63 -11.09 1.14 -5.20
CA ARG A 63 -12.43 1.56 -5.63
C ARG A 63 -13.31 1.99 -4.45
N ILE A 64 -13.30 1.24 -3.35
CA ILE A 64 -14.02 1.64 -2.13
C ILE A 64 -13.55 3.01 -1.63
N LEU A 65 -12.24 3.26 -1.62
CA LEU A 65 -11.68 4.55 -1.20
C LEU A 65 -12.10 5.69 -2.12
N ILE A 66 -12.05 5.49 -3.44
CA ILE A 66 -12.49 6.49 -4.43
C ILE A 66 -13.96 6.85 -4.18
N THR A 67 -14.85 5.86 -4.08
CA THR A 67 -16.27 6.10 -3.82
C THR A 67 -16.53 6.79 -2.49
N SER A 68 -15.75 6.47 -1.44
CA SER A 68 -15.84 7.16 -0.16
C SER A 68 -15.45 8.64 -0.26
N VAL A 69 -14.43 8.96 -1.08
CA VAL A 69 -13.98 10.34 -1.29
C VAL A 69 -14.99 11.11 -2.13
N GLU A 70 -15.52 10.51 -3.19
CA GLU A 70 -16.60 11.08 -4.01
C GLU A 70 -17.82 11.46 -3.17
N ALA A 71 -18.23 10.58 -2.25
CA ALA A 71 -19.35 10.82 -1.34
C ALA A 71 -19.08 11.95 -0.32
N SER A 72 -17.82 12.28 -0.07
CA SER A 72 -17.40 13.32 0.90
C SER A 72 -17.49 14.75 0.33
N GLY A 73 -17.74 14.91 -0.97
CA GLY A 73 -18.01 16.20 -1.61
C GLY A 73 -16.85 16.76 -2.44
N SER A 74 -17.12 17.85 -3.17
CA SER A 74 -16.21 18.40 -4.20
C SER A 74 -14.91 19.01 -3.65
N GLU A 75 -14.79 19.18 -2.33
CA GLU A 75 -13.56 19.66 -1.69
C GLU A 75 -12.41 18.65 -1.79
N HIS A 76 -12.70 17.39 -2.09
CA HIS A 76 -11.70 16.33 -2.19
C HIS A 76 -11.40 15.88 -3.62
N LYS A 77 -11.74 16.72 -4.62
CA LYS A 77 -11.53 16.38 -6.04
C LYS A 77 -10.07 16.05 -6.38
N GLU A 78 -9.11 16.79 -5.81
CA GLU A 78 -7.68 16.50 -6.01
C GLU A 78 -7.29 15.13 -5.45
N VAL A 79 -7.82 14.76 -4.28
CA VAL A 79 -7.56 13.46 -3.66
C VAL A 79 -8.17 12.33 -4.48
N GLN A 80 -9.37 12.55 -5.03
CA GLN A 80 -10.01 11.61 -5.95
C GLN A 80 -9.13 11.38 -7.19
N GLU A 81 -8.68 12.44 -7.87
CA GLU A 81 -7.83 12.34 -9.06
C GLU A 81 -6.52 11.58 -8.78
N ILE A 82 -5.92 11.79 -7.61
CA ILE A 82 -4.74 11.04 -7.18
C ILE A 82 -5.07 9.54 -7.03
N LEU A 83 -6.18 9.20 -6.36
CA LEU A 83 -6.57 7.80 -6.16
C LEU A 83 -6.95 7.10 -7.46
N GLU A 84 -7.61 7.78 -8.38
CA GLU A 84 -7.91 7.27 -9.73
C GLU A 84 -6.63 7.00 -10.51
N THR A 85 -5.63 7.87 -10.40
CA THR A 85 -4.31 7.66 -11.01
C THR A 85 -3.64 6.40 -10.43
N GLN A 86 -3.72 6.19 -9.11
CA GLN A 86 -3.18 4.97 -8.49
C GLN A 86 -3.92 3.70 -8.95
N ALA A 87 -5.25 3.78 -9.09
CA ALA A 87 -6.05 2.67 -9.61
C ALA A 87 -5.69 2.37 -11.07
N MET A 88 -5.47 3.40 -11.89
CA MET A 88 -5.03 3.24 -13.28
C MET A 88 -3.68 2.52 -13.36
N ILE A 89 -2.68 2.94 -12.57
CA ILE A 89 -1.36 2.31 -12.50
C ILE A 89 -1.50 0.84 -12.05
N CYS A 90 -2.29 0.59 -10.99
CA CYS A 90 -2.48 -0.76 -10.47
C CYS A 90 -3.19 -1.68 -11.49
N SER A 91 -4.07 -1.13 -12.33
CA SER A 91 -4.75 -1.87 -13.39
C SER A 91 -3.96 -2.01 -14.70
N ASP A 92 -2.74 -1.43 -14.79
CA ASP A 92 -1.93 -1.45 -16.00
C ASP A 92 -1.53 -2.90 -16.37
N PRO A 93 -2.02 -3.44 -17.50
CA PRO A 93 -1.69 -4.80 -17.92
C PRO A 93 -0.20 -4.99 -18.17
N SER A 94 0.54 -3.95 -18.56
CA SER A 94 1.98 -4.03 -18.82
C SER A 94 2.78 -4.29 -17.55
N LEU A 95 2.42 -3.62 -16.45
CA LEU A 95 3.02 -3.82 -15.14
C LEU A 95 2.66 -5.20 -14.60
N ALA A 96 1.38 -5.60 -14.67
CA ALA A 96 0.95 -6.93 -14.24
C ALA A 96 1.66 -8.04 -15.05
N THR A 97 1.80 -7.88 -16.36
CA THR A 97 2.52 -8.83 -17.22
C THR A 97 4.00 -8.90 -16.85
N SER A 98 4.63 -7.77 -16.53
CA SER A 98 6.02 -7.74 -16.06
C SER A 98 6.21 -8.53 -14.77
N VAL A 99 5.30 -8.39 -13.80
CA VAL A 99 5.35 -9.16 -12.54
C VAL A 99 5.13 -10.65 -12.82
N ARG A 100 4.11 -11.01 -13.61
CA ARG A 100 3.86 -12.41 -14.00
C ARG A 100 5.06 -13.05 -14.68
N LYS A 101 5.75 -12.29 -15.55
CA LYS A 101 6.98 -12.74 -16.22
C LYS A 101 8.11 -13.03 -15.23
N ARG A 102 8.28 -12.19 -14.21
CA ARG A 102 9.30 -12.41 -13.17
C ARG A 102 9.00 -13.67 -12.36
N ILE A 103 7.72 -13.94 -12.05
CA ILE A 103 7.32 -15.18 -11.35
C ILE A 103 7.53 -16.41 -12.25
N SER A 104 7.06 -16.36 -13.50
CA SER A 104 7.07 -17.51 -14.40
C SER A 104 8.44 -17.83 -15.01
N GLU A 105 9.20 -16.81 -15.43
CA GLU A 105 10.48 -17.01 -16.13
C GLU A 105 11.68 -16.96 -15.19
N LEU A 106 11.65 -16.11 -14.15
CA LEU A 106 12.77 -15.95 -13.21
C LEU A 106 12.58 -16.76 -11.92
N GLY A 107 11.41 -17.37 -11.75
CA GLY A 107 11.08 -18.14 -10.55
C GLY A 107 11.12 -17.28 -9.29
N GLU A 108 10.77 -16.00 -9.38
CA GLU A 108 10.67 -15.13 -8.20
C GLU A 108 9.34 -15.34 -7.49
N ASN A 109 9.31 -15.22 -6.15
CA ASN A 109 8.03 -15.18 -5.44
C ASN A 109 7.26 -13.87 -5.73
N ALA A 110 5.95 -13.86 -5.46
CA ALA A 110 5.11 -12.69 -5.76
C ALA A 110 5.55 -11.41 -5.03
N ILE A 111 6.11 -11.53 -3.82
CA ILE A 111 6.56 -10.39 -3.01
C ILE A 111 7.81 -9.73 -3.60
N LEU A 112 8.71 -10.51 -4.19
CA LEU A 112 9.92 -10.03 -4.83
C LEU A 112 9.64 -9.50 -6.24
N ALA A 113 8.68 -10.12 -6.94
CA ALA A 113 8.33 -9.79 -8.31
C ALA A 113 7.61 -8.44 -8.46
N VAL A 114 6.95 -7.95 -7.40
CA VAL A 114 6.33 -6.62 -7.30
C VAL A 114 7.35 -5.56 -6.91
#